data_AF-A0A420Z8J3-F1
#
_entry.id   AF-A0A420Z8J3-F1
#
_cell.length_a   1.000
_cell.length_b   1.000
_cell.length_c   1.000
_cell.angle_alpha   90.00
_cell.angle_beta   90.00
_cell.angle_gamma   90.00
#
_symmetry.space_group_name_H-M   'P 1'
#
loop_
_entity.id
_entity.type
_entity.pdbx_description
1 polymer ?
#
loop_
_entity_poly.entity_id
_entity_poly.type
_entity_poly.pdbx_seq_one_letter_code
_entity_poly.pdbx_strand_id
1 'polypeptide(L)'
;MRYAYSDGSYDSNNGVYKYGWIEDSGFQFTEVEPVDAFPKPYSSHYAEYLGILSFIPSHMDQPWELRIDSNLVYYQVTGEWTTRSPALIDICKIVRELVAENDIKLTLIKSKENKADKILRGL
;
A
#
# COMPACT_ATOMS: atom_id res chain seq x y z
N MET A 1 1.13 20.49 1.85
CA MET A 1 1.22 19.08 2.25
C MET A 1 1.61 18.30 1.01
N ARG A 2 2.74 17.59 1.02
CA ARG A 2 3.16 16.72 -0.10
C ARG A 2 2.22 15.52 -0.15
N TYR A 3 2.06 14.95 -1.34
CA TYR A 3 1.22 13.77 -1.51
C TYR A 3 1.89 12.74 -2.40
N ALA A 4 1.57 11.47 -2.16
CA ALA A 4 1.99 10.35 -2.98
C ALA A 4 0.79 9.45 -3.30
N TYR A 5 0.95 8.64 -4.32
CA TYR A 5 0.03 7.57 -4.68
C TYR A 5 0.69 6.24 -4.33
N SER A 6 -0.05 5.31 -3.73
CA SER A 6 0.42 3.94 -3.48
C SER A 6 -0.55 2.95 -4.10
N ASP A 7 -0.02 1.81 -4.54
CA ASP A 7 -0.81 0.70 -5.07
C ASP A 7 -0.06 -0.63 -4.86
N GLY A 8 -0.79 -1.73 -5.00
CA GLY A 8 -0.24 -3.08 -5.01
C GLY A 8 -1.13 -4.06 -5.74
N SER A 9 -0.50 -5.00 -6.44
CA SER A 9 -1.18 -6.08 -7.16
C SER A 9 -0.49 -7.41 -6.94
N TYR A 10 -1.28 -8.48 -6.98
CA TYR A 10 -0.78 -9.85 -6.99
C TYR A 10 -0.93 -10.44 -8.39
N ASP A 11 0.20 -10.85 -9.00
CA ASP A 11 0.22 -11.58 -10.26
C ASP A 11 0.22 -13.09 -9.96
N SER A 12 -0.97 -13.70 -10.06
CA SER A 12 -1.17 -15.12 -9.78
C SER A 12 -0.51 -16.06 -10.77
N ASN A 13 -0.20 -15.59 -11.98
CA ASN A 13 0.44 -16.44 -12.99
C ASN A 13 1.92 -16.63 -12.70
N ASN A 14 2.56 -15.58 -12.17
CA ASN A 14 3.98 -15.58 -11.86
C ASN A 14 4.28 -15.78 -10.36
N GLY A 15 3.25 -15.76 -9.51
CA GLY A 15 3.43 -15.92 -8.06
C GLY A 15 4.22 -14.77 -7.45
N VAL A 16 3.93 -13.53 -7.87
CA VAL A 16 4.65 -12.34 -7.38
C VAL A 16 3.70 -11.25 -6.90
N TYR A 17 4.11 -10.51 -5.87
CA TYR A 17 3.55 -9.22 -5.53
C TYR A 17 4.29 -8.13 -6.27
N LYS A 18 3.55 -7.17 -6.81
CA LYS A 18 4.05 -5.93 -7.38
C LYS A 18 3.48 -4.79 -6.56
N TYR A 19 4.30 -3.93 -6.00
CA TYR A 19 3.83 -2.80 -5.19
C TYR A 19 4.78 -1.62 -5.28
N GLY A 20 4.27 -0.46 -4.90
CA GLY A 20 5.08 0.75 -4.96
C GLY A 20 4.27 2.02 -4.82
N TRP A 21 4.96 3.13 -5.00
CA TRP A 21 4.39 4.45 -4.84
C TRP A 21 5.08 5.47 -5.74
N ILE A 22 4.38 6.58 -5.99
CA ILE A 22 4.89 7.73 -6.73
C ILE A 22 4.45 9.02 -6.05
N GLU A 23 5.43 9.88 -5.77
CA GLU A 23 5.20 11.22 -5.23
C GLU A 23 4.60 12.18 -6.27
N ASP A 24 4.01 13.27 -5.79
CA ASP A 24 3.61 14.40 -6.62
C ASP A 24 4.77 15.04 -7.39
N SER A 25 5.99 14.96 -6.84
CA SER A 25 7.24 15.41 -7.46
C SER A 25 7.68 14.53 -8.65
N GLY A 26 7.15 13.32 -8.77
CA GLY A 26 7.55 12.31 -9.75
C GLY A 26 8.63 11.33 -9.28
N PHE A 27 9.15 11.47 -8.05
CA PHE A 27 9.96 10.42 -7.45
C PHE A 27 9.12 9.16 -7.21
N GLN A 28 9.64 7.99 -7.55
CA GLN A 28 8.90 6.74 -7.48
C GLN A 28 9.75 5.59 -6.96
N PHE A 29 9.06 4.61 -6.37
CA PHE A 29 9.60 3.34 -5.93
C PHE A 29 8.67 2.22 -6.40
N THR A 30 9.27 1.11 -6.81
CA THR A 30 8.55 -0.10 -7.23
C THR A 30 9.35 -1.32 -6.84
N GLU A 31 8.66 -2.37 -6.40
CA GLU A 31 9.26 -3.64 -6.02
C GLU A 31 8.45 -4.81 -6.62
N VAL A 32 9.16 -5.90 -6.93
CA VAL A 32 8.54 -7.17 -7.36
C VAL A 32 9.11 -8.29 -6.51
N GLU A 33 8.29 -8.89 -5.67
CA GLU A 33 8.73 -9.92 -4.73
C GLU A 33 7.97 -11.25 -4.93
N PRO A 34 8.65 -12.41 -4.86
CA PRO A 34 7.98 -13.70 -4.89
C PRO A 34 7.10 -13.85 -3.65
N VAL A 35 5.88 -14.38 -3.83
CA VAL A 35 4.93 -14.51 -2.72
C VAL A 35 5.41 -15.42 -1.58
N ASP A 36 6.34 -16.33 -1.88
CA ASP A 36 6.92 -17.25 -0.90
C ASP A 36 7.86 -16.55 0.09
N ALA A 37 8.20 -15.28 -0.14
CA ALA A 37 8.89 -14.44 0.83
C ALA A 37 7.99 -14.02 2.01
N PHE A 38 6.68 -14.23 1.92
CA PHE A 38 5.70 -13.69 2.86
C PHE A 38 4.84 -14.76 3.54
N PRO A 39 4.38 -14.51 4.79
CA PRO A 39 3.29 -15.26 5.36
C PRO A 39 2.04 -15.02 4.50
N LYS A 40 1.46 -16.11 3.96
CA LYS A 40 0.22 -16.13 3.16
C LYS A 40 -0.75 -15.07 3.67
N PRO A 41 -1.25 -14.18 2.79
CA PRO A 41 -2.15 -14.56 1.70
C PRO A 41 -1.72 -14.08 0.31
N TYR A 42 -1.85 -14.96 -0.68
CA TYR A 42 -1.78 -14.66 -2.11
C TYR A 42 -2.98 -13.78 -2.55
N SER A 43 -2.94 -12.48 -2.23
CA SER A 43 -4.02 -11.54 -2.54
C SER A 43 -3.48 -10.16 -2.86
N SER A 44 -4.14 -9.44 -3.76
CA SER A 44 -3.78 -8.06 -4.09
C SER A 44 -3.88 -7.14 -2.87
N HIS A 45 -4.81 -7.39 -1.94
CA HIS A 45 -4.91 -6.62 -0.70
C HIS A 45 -3.64 -6.69 0.15
N TYR A 46 -2.92 -7.82 0.14
CA TYR A 46 -1.63 -7.90 0.83
C TYR A 46 -0.58 -7.02 0.13
N ALA A 47 -0.51 -7.06 -1.20
CA ALA A 47 0.39 -6.19 -1.98
C ALA A 47 0.09 -4.70 -1.74
N GLU A 48 -1.17 -4.32 -1.59
CA GLU A 48 -1.59 -2.95 -1.27
C GLU A 48 -1.04 -2.48 0.07
N TYR A 49 -1.08 -3.36 1.09
CA TYR A 49 -0.42 -3.09 2.37
C TYR A 49 1.10 -2.98 2.22
N LEU A 50 1.74 -3.81 1.39
CA LEU A 50 3.18 -3.72 1.12
C LEU A 50 3.54 -2.38 0.45
N GLY A 51 2.70 -1.89 -0.47
CA GLY A 51 2.85 -0.56 -1.06
C GLY A 51 2.92 0.53 0.00
N ILE A 52 1.96 0.56 0.93
CA ILE A 52 1.95 1.52 2.05
C ILE A 52 3.17 1.31 2.96
N LEU A 53 3.50 0.06 3.31
CA LEU A 53 4.61 -0.26 4.20
C LEU A 53 5.96 0.17 3.61
N SER A 54 6.14 0.05 2.29
CA SER A 54 7.34 0.51 1.59
C SER A 54 7.47 2.05 1.54
N PHE A 55 6.36 2.76 1.65
CA PHE A 55 6.34 4.22 1.66
C PHE A 55 6.85 4.79 2.99
N ILE A 56 6.38 4.24 4.11
CA ILE A 56 6.57 4.85 5.44
C ILE A 56 8.04 5.11 5.81
N PRO A 57 8.99 4.15 5.70
CA PRO A 57 10.36 4.36 6.17
C PRO A 57 11.10 5.49 5.45
N SER A 58 10.70 5.81 4.22
CA SER A 58 11.32 6.86 3.40
C SER A 58 10.74 8.25 3.65
N HIS A 59 9.69 8.37 4.47
CA HIS A 59 8.85 9.56 4.58
C HIS A 59 8.48 9.92 6.03
N MET A 60 9.26 9.47 7.00
CA MET A 60 9.04 9.73 8.44
C MET A 60 9.46 11.15 8.87
N ASP A 61 10.02 11.95 7.97
CA ASP A 61 10.64 13.25 8.26
C ASP A 61 9.65 14.42 8.25
N GLN A 62 8.45 14.24 7.70
CA GLN A 62 7.44 15.28 7.58
C GLN A 62 6.03 14.70 7.32
N PRO A 63 4.94 15.47 7.52
CA PRO A 63 3.59 15.00 7.22
C PRO A 63 3.36 14.75 5.72
N TRP A 64 2.65 13.67 5.40
CA TRP A 64 2.33 13.24 4.03
C TRP A 64 0.86 12.88 3.86
N GLU A 65 0.31 13.16 2.67
CA GLU A 65 -0.95 12.56 2.23
C GLU A 65 -0.67 11.37 1.31
N LEU A 66 -1.05 10.17 1.74
CA LEU A 66 -0.93 8.97 0.93
C LEU A 66 -2.28 8.62 0.32
N ARG A 67 -2.34 8.61 -1.02
CA ARG A 67 -3.56 8.33 -1.79
C ARG A 67 -3.58 6.89 -2.26
N ILE A 68 -4.67 6.18 -1.97
CA ILE A 68 -4.89 4.78 -2.33
C ILE A 68 -6.29 4.59 -2.91
N ASP A 69 -6.51 3.58 -3.74
CA ASP A 69 -7.82 3.25 -4.33
C ASP A 69 -8.46 1.98 -3.77
N SER A 70 -7.76 1.29 -2.86
CA SER A 70 -8.24 0.10 -2.20
C SER A 70 -9.18 0.43 -1.02
N ASN A 71 -10.49 0.35 -1.25
CA ASN A 71 -11.51 0.57 -0.19
C ASN A 71 -11.24 -0.28 1.06
N LEU A 72 -10.96 -1.57 0.87
CA LEU A 72 -10.75 -2.51 1.97
C LEU A 72 -9.57 -2.08 2.85
N VAL A 73 -8.43 -1.77 2.23
CA VAL A 73 -7.22 -1.36 2.94
C VAL A 73 -7.45 -0.02 3.61
N TYR A 74 -8.05 0.95 2.91
CA TYR A 74 -8.39 2.25 3.48
C TYR A 74 -9.19 2.10 4.78
N TYR A 75 -10.34 1.42 4.74
CA TYR A 75 -11.22 1.30 5.91
C TYR A 75 -10.61 0.44 7.03
N GLN A 76 -9.73 -0.50 6.70
CA GLN A 76 -9.02 -1.29 7.71
C GLN A 76 -7.91 -0.48 8.40
N VAL A 77 -7.15 0.33 7.66
CA VAL A 77 -6.10 1.20 8.21
C VAL A 77 -6.69 2.35 9.02
N THR A 78 -7.78 2.98 8.56
CA THR A 78 -8.48 4.02 9.36
C THR A 78 -9.21 3.45 10.58
N GLY A 79 -9.33 2.12 10.66
CA GLY A 79 -9.94 1.42 11.78
C GLY A 79 -11.46 1.37 11.76
N GLU A 80 -12.08 1.79 10.66
CA GLU A 80 -13.52 1.69 10.44
C GLU A 80 -13.94 0.23 10.26
N TRP A 81 -13.10 -0.58 9.60
CA TRP A 81 -13.31 -2.01 9.37
C TRP A 81 -12.28 -2.85 10.10
N THR A 82 -12.70 -4.05 10.51
CA THR A 82 -11.81 -5.07 11.07
C THR A 82 -11.65 -6.21 10.07
N THR A 83 -10.46 -6.81 10.01
CA THR A 83 -10.21 -8.02 9.23
C THR A 83 -10.26 -9.25 10.13
N ARG A 84 -10.86 -10.33 9.62
CA ARG A 84 -10.79 -11.67 10.23
C ARG A 84 -9.89 -12.62 9.44
N SER A 85 -9.34 -12.15 8.32
CA SER A 85 -8.40 -12.95 7.52
C SER A 85 -7.09 -13.05 8.31
N PRO A 86 -6.68 -14.24 8.81
CA PRO A 86 -5.45 -14.37 9.62
C PRO A 86 -4.23 -13.77 8.92
N ALA A 87 -4.25 -13.91 7.61
CA ALA A 87 -3.28 -13.47 6.65
C ALA A 87 -3.14 -11.92 6.54
N LEU A 88 -4.19 -11.17 6.89
CA LEU A 88 -4.18 -9.71 6.86
C LEU A 88 -4.12 -9.07 8.26
N ILE A 89 -4.36 -9.84 9.33
CA ILE A 89 -4.45 -9.30 10.70
C ILE A 89 -3.16 -8.57 11.08
N ASP A 90 -2.02 -9.23 10.95
CA ASP A 90 -0.74 -8.69 11.41
C ASP A 90 -0.31 -7.47 10.57
N ILE A 91 -0.38 -7.58 9.25
CA ILE A 91 0.01 -6.48 8.36
C ILE A 91 -0.93 -5.27 8.49
N CYS A 92 -2.23 -5.49 8.65
CA CYS A 92 -3.18 -4.41 8.92
C CYS A 92 -2.85 -3.68 10.21
N LYS A 93 -2.50 -4.42 11.28
CA LYS A 93 -2.13 -3.83 12.56
C LYS A 93 -0.86 -2.99 12.42
N ILE A 94 0.20 -3.55 11.83
CA ILE A 94 1.48 -2.87 11.62
C ILE A 94 1.29 -1.58 10.81
N VAL A 95 0.60 -1.66 9.66
CA VAL A 95 0.39 -0.49 8.80
C VAL A 95 -0.44 0.57 9.51
N ARG A 96 -1.47 0.18 10.26
CA ARG A 96 -2.28 1.13 11.05
C ARG A 96 -1.46 1.86 12.11
N GLU A 97 -0.65 1.13 12.87
CA GLU A 97 0.23 1.70 13.89
C GLU A 97 1.20 2.70 13.25
N LEU A 98 1.89 2.29 12.19
CA LEU A 98 2.87 3.13 11.51
C LEU A 98 2.26 4.37 10.84
N VAL A 99 1.09 4.25 10.20
CA VAL A 99 0.38 5.39 9.61
C VAL A 99 0.02 6.42 10.69
N ALA A 100 -0.44 5.96 11.85
CA ALA A 100 -0.79 6.83 12.96
C ALA A 100 0.44 7.47 13.62
N GLU A 101 1.51 6.70 13.84
CA GLU A 101 2.76 7.18 14.45
C GLU A 101 3.47 8.24 13.59
N ASN A 102 3.34 8.15 12.27
CA ASN A 102 4.04 9.04 11.32
C ASN A 102 3.14 10.17 10.78
N ASP A 103 1.95 10.39 11.36
CA ASP A 103 0.99 11.43 10.94
C ASP A 103 0.72 11.41 9.43
N ILE A 104 0.61 10.21 8.85
CA ILE A 104 0.31 10.02 7.43
C ILE A 104 -1.20 10.11 7.25
N LYS A 105 -1.64 11.11 6.49
CA LYS A 105 -3.05 11.25 6.11
C LYS A 105 -3.36 10.31 4.94
N LEU A 106 -4.05 9.21 5.23
CA LEU A 106 -4.55 8.32 4.18
C LEU A 106 -5.78 8.94 3.50
N THR A 107 -5.82 8.92 2.17
CA THR A 107 -6.96 9.44 1.38
C THR A 107 -7.39 8.40 0.34
N LEU A 108 -8.67 8.02 0.40
CA LEU A 108 -9.27 7.15 -0.61
C LEU A 108 -9.57 7.94 -1.89
N ILE A 109 -9.11 7.42 -3.03
CA ILE A 109 -9.32 8.01 -4.36
C ILE A 109 -9.96 6.98 -5.31
N LYS A 110 -10.40 7.43 -6.48
CA LYS A 110 -10.88 6.48 -7.51
C LYS A 110 -9.69 5.82 -8.19
N SER A 111 -9.82 4.55 -8.55
CA SER A 111 -8.73 3.81 -9.21
C SER A 111 -8.17 4.49 -10.47
N LYS A 112 -9.03 5.09 -11.30
CA LYS A 112 -8.59 5.87 -12.48
C LYS A 112 -7.70 7.08 -12.18
N GLU A 113 -7.72 7.55 -10.94
CA GLU A 113 -6.93 8.68 -10.43
C GLU A 113 -5.62 8.20 -9.78
N ASN A 114 -5.50 6.90 -9.47
CA ASN A 114 -4.32 6.33 -8.85
C ASN A 114 -3.18 6.24 -9.86
N LYS A 115 -2.15 7.07 -9.67
CA LYS A 115 -0.98 7.08 -10.56
C LYS A 115 -0.04 5.90 -10.30
N ALA A 116 -0.10 5.30 -9.11
CA ALA A 116 0.74 4.15 -8.77
C ALA A 116 0.37 2.89 -9.59
N ASP A 117 -0.91 2.67 -9.88
CA ASP A 117 -1.36 1.57 -10.77
C ASP A 117 -0.66 1.60 -12.14
N LYS A 118 -0.45 2.80 -12.71
CA LYS A 118 0.20 2.94 -14.01
C LYS A 118 1.68 2.54 -13.99
N ILE A 119 2.40 2.86 -12.92
CA ILE A 119 3.82 2.48 -12.80
C ILE A 119 3.95 0.97 -12.59
N LEU A 120 3.03 0.36 -11.83
CA LEU A 120 3.06 -1.07 -11.55
C LEU A 120 2.72 -1.93 -12.77
N ARG A 121 1.85 -1.44 -13.67
CA ARG A 121 1.57 -2.10 -14.96
C ARG A 121 2.78 -2.18 -15.90
N GLY A 122 3.81 -1.37 -15.66
CA GLY A 122 5.06 -1.41 -16.42
C GLY A 122 6.06 -2.49 -15.95
N LEU A 123 5.75 -3.18 -14.84
CA LEU A 123 6.56 -4.23 -14.22
C LEU A 123 6.16 -5.63 -14.68
#